data_AF-A0AA43UJN9-F1
#
_entry.id   AF-A0AA43UJN9-F1
#
_cell.length_a   1.000
_cell.length_b   1.000
_cell.length_c   1.000
_cell.angle_alpha   90.00
_cell.angle_beta   90.00
_cell.angle_gamma   90.00
#
_symmetry.space_group_name_H-M   'P 1'
#
loop_
_entity.id
_entity.type
_entity.pdbx_description
1 polymer ?
#
loop_
_entity_poly.entity_id
_entity_poly.type
_entity_poly.pdbx_seq_one_letter_code
_entity_poly.pdbx_strand_id
1 'polypeptide(L)'
;MNGSTKKVAAVAVVAAVVIVAAAAVMLNNNGSHDSGNGVTVTWTDDEKLFYIDVDFDYKFDEYLTTGSKTMADFYTYLENNVTNGTKITGASGNTGCSTFTATDEDGDLLMARNFDFRDCKAAVVHTDPEDGYESLSIVDLTMFSYTSGDTPTTLTGNDALRAVAYIPLDGVNEMGVSVSINSVNNAAYGSMDNGKTAIFMTSALRLILDNAATTEEAVDLIMDYDLIMTHFHIMISDASGNSVAVEVNGNDYYVTETPLLTNHYVSADLKDVLKVNESSQNRYDTIQTTLTSTGGVMSTGECMDLLETVLQDEGISHQTKWSVVYNKTEGTMTLCLLMDYATEYSFSLSSSDAGDTATTTAGALVACEA
;
A
#
# COMPACT_ATOMS: atom_id res chain seq x y z
N MET A 1 61.93 17.59 19.32
CA MET A 1 60.68 17.57 20.11
C MET A 1 59.54 17.85 19.16
N ASN A 2 58.65 16.86 19.02
CA ASN A 2 57.25 16.87 18.54
C ASN A 2 56.85 17.87 17.45
N GLY A 3 56.21 17.49 16.34
CA GLY A 3 55.47 16.28 16.05
C GLY A 3 54.84 16.45 14.67
N SER A 4 54.41 15.32 14.13
CA SER A 4 53.88 15.06 12.81
C SER A 4 52.66 15.90 12.42
N THR A 5 52.22 15.69 11.17
CA THR A 5 50.90 16.01 10.60
C THR A 5 50.67 17.47 10.15
N LYS A 6 51.34 17.85 9.06
CA LYS A 6 50.78 18.74 8.03
C LYS A 6 50.79 18.01 6.70
N LYS A 7 49.75 17.21 6.44
CA LYS A 7 49.33 16.62 5.15
C LYS A 7 48.34 15.49 5.46
N VAL A 8 47.08 15.83 5.72
CA VAL A 8 45.83 15.14 5.36
C VAL A 8 44.73 16.05 5.90
N ALA A 9 44.10 16.82 5.03
CA ALA A 9 42.78 17.44 5.22
C ALA A 9 42.39 18.08 3.88
N ALA A 10 42.37 17.26 2.84
CA ALA A 10 41.48 17.44 1.71
C ALA A 10 40.47 16.30 1.83
N VAL A 11 39.23 16.58 1.48
CA VAL A 11 38.01 15.73 1.60
C VAL A 11 37.26 15.93 2.93
N ALA A 12 35.94 16.11 2.77
CA ALA A 12 34.88 16.22 3.79
C ALA A 12 34.51 17.63 4.31
N VAL A 13 34.00 18.50 3.43
CA VAL A 13 33.01 19.55 3.81
C VAL A 13 31.97 19.74 2.68
N VAL A 14 31.37 18.67 2.16
CA VAL A 14 30.25 18.79 1.19
C VAL A 14 28.98 18.01 1.59
N ALA A 15 29.01 17.12 2.57
CA ALA A 15 27.80 16.41 3.01
C ALA A 15 27.45 16.81 4.45
N ALA A 16 26.55 17.80 4.64
CA ALA A 16 25.80 18.02 5.91
C ALA A 16 24.84 19.24 5.91
N VAL A 17 24.24 19.68 4.78
CA VAL A 17 23.29 20.83 4.83
C VAL A 17 22.05 20.66 3.93
N VAL A 18 21.46 19.46 3.81
CA VAL A 18 20.17 19.30 3.07
C VAL A 18 19.03 18.69 3.90
N ILE A 19 19.26 18.19 5.11
CA ILE A 19 18.27 17.28 5.75
C ILE A 19 17.17 17.98 6.60
N VAL A 20 17.01 19.31 6.62
CA VAL A 20 15.96 19.94 7.47
C VAL A 20 15.12 21.01 6.74
N ALA A 21 14.81 20.84 5.45
CA ALA A 21 14.03 21.84 4.72
C ALA A 21 12.89 21.32 3.84
N ALA A 22 12.68 20.01 3.70
CA ALA A 22 11.62 19.48 2.84
C ALA A 22 10.23 19.44 3.51
N ALA A 23 10.17 19.32 4.84
CA ALA A 23 8.90 19.10 5.54
C ALA A 23 7.97 20.33 5.65
N ALA A 24 8.47 21.53 5.39
CA ALA A 24 7.74 22.79 5.63
C ALA A 24 7.09 23.42 4.37
N VAL A 25 7.28 22.83 3.18
CA VAL A 25 6.96 23.53 1.92
C VAL A 25 5.50 23.34 1.44
N MET A 26 4.76 22.33 1.91
CA MET A 26 3.39 22.05 1.42
C MET A 26 2.21 22.41 2.35
N LEU A 27 2.45 22.94 3.54
CA LEU A 27 1.36 23.43 4.41
C LEU A 27 0.79 24.80 4.00
N ASN A 28 1.25 25.40 2.89
CA ASN A 28 0.84 26.75 2.53
C ASN A 28 -0.35 26.84 1.57
N ASN A 29 -0.77 25.74 0.92
CA ASN A 29 -1.91 25.76 -0.03
C ASN A 29 -2.98 24.67 0.18
N ASN A 30 -2.68 23.53 0.82
CA ASN A 30 -3.64 22.44 1.02
C ASN A 30 -4.73 22.77 2.06
N GLY A 31 -5.92 22.19 1.88
CA GLY A 31 -6.97 22.17 2.90
C GLY A 31 -6.83 20.96 3.83
N SER A 32 -7.19 21.15 5.09
CA SER A 32 -7.21 20.09 6.11
C SER A 32 -8.43 20.25 7.01
N HIS A 33 -8.97 19.13 7.48
CA HIS A 33 -10.09 19.07 8.41
C HIS A 33 -9.92 17.92 9.39
N ASP A 34 -9.76 18.27 10.66
CA ASP A 34 -9.92 17.35 11.78
C ASP A 34 -11.42 17.22 12.11
N SER A 35 -11.93 16.01 11.98
CA SER A 35 -13.35 15.70 12.21
C SER A 35 -13.70 15.60 13.70
N GLY A 36 -12.70 15.64 14.61
CA GLY A 36 -12.87 15.49 16.05
C GLY A 36 -13.25 14.07 16.48
N ASN A 37 -13.14 13.11 15.58
CA ASN A 37 -13.45 11.69 15.76
C ASN A 37 -12.21 10.81 15.54
N GLY A 38 -11.00 11.36 15.71
CA GLY A 38 -9.75 10.63 15.44
C GLY A 38 -9.45 10.43 13.95
N VAL A 39 -10.13 11.15 13.06
CA VAL A 39 -9.82 11.15 11.63
C VAL A 39 -9.53 12.57 11.15
N THR A 40 -8.32 12.78 10.66
CA THR A 40 -7.92 14.02 10.00
C THR A 40 -7.77 13.79 8.51
N VAL A 41 -8.44 14.61 7.70
CA VAL A 41 -8.36 14.54 6.24
C VAL A 41 -7.63 15.76 5.70
N THR A 42 -6.60 15.52 4.91
CA THR A 42 -5.87 16.54 4.15
C THR A 42 -6.00 16.21 2.66
N TRP A 43 -6.00 17.22 1.78
CA TRP A 43 -6.13 17.00 0.34
C TRP A 43 -5.28 17.97 -0.47
N THR A 44 -4.97 17.57 -1.70
CA THR A 44 -4.25 18.39 -2.68
C THR A 44 -5.15 19.50 -3.24
N ASP A 45 -4.55 20.61 -3.71
CA ASP A 45 -5.28 21.74 -4.30
C ASP A 45 -6.21 21.34 -5.47
N ASP A 46 -5.84 20.31 -6.23
CA ASP A 46 -6.63 19.77 -7.33
C ASP A 46 -7.67 18.71 -6.89
N GLU A 47 -7.76 18.43 -5.59
CA GLU A 47 -8.67 17.50 -4.92
C GLU A 47 -8.62 16.06 -5.47
N LYS A 48 -7.51 15.69 -6.13
CA LYS A 48 -7.31 14.36 -6.68
C LYS A 48 -6.85 13.35 -5.64
N LEU A 49 -6.07 13.79 -4.65
CA LEU A 49 -5.52 12.94 -3.61
C LEU A 49 -5.97 13.39 -2.23
N PHE A 50 -6.33 12.41 -1.41
CA PHE A 50 -6.63 12.58 -0.01
C PHE A 50 -5.56 11.86 0.81
N TYR A 51 -5.18 12.47 1.91
CA TYR A 51 -4.41 11.87 2.97
C TYR A 51 -5.29 11.81 4.21
N ILE A 52 -5.46 10.60 4.77
CA ILE A 52 -6.32 10.35 5.91
C ILE A 52 -5.44 9.82 7.04
N ASP A 53 -5.35 10.60 8.11
CA ASP A 53 -4.68 10.21 9.33
C ASP A 53 -5.71 9.62 10.31
N VAL A 54 -5.44 8.39 10.75
CA VAL A 54 -6.30 7.62 11.66
C VAL A 54 -5.63 7.57 13.02
N ASP A 55 -6.11 8.44 13.93
CA ASP A 55 -5.64 8.59 15.30
C ASP A 55 -6.76 8.21 16.29
N PHE A 56 -7.11 6.93 16.28
CA PHE A 56 -7.95 6.31 17.30
C PHE A 56 -7.81 4.78 17.27
N ASP A 57 -8.17 4.11 18.37
CA ASP A 57 -8.30 2.65 18.40
C ASP A 57 -9.46 2.21 17.51
N TYR A 58 -9.14 1.74 16.30
CA TYR A 58 -10.09 1.28 15.31
C TYR A 58 -10.64 -0.12 15.58
N LYS A 59 -10.36 -0.75 16.73
CA LYS A 59 -10.97 -2.01 17.19
C LYS A 59 -10.66 -3.22 16.32
N PHE A 60 -9.46 -3.27 15.77
CA PHE A 60 -9.07 -4.33 14.85
C PHE A 60 -8.97 -5.71 15.51
N ASP A 61 -8.41 -5.80 16.71
CA ASP A 61 -8.32 -7.07 17.47
C ASP A 61 -9.69 -7.70 17.78
N GLU A 62 -10.68 -6.85 18.06
CA GLU A 62 -12.05 -7.29 18.25
C GLU A 62 -12.60 -7.91 16.96
N TYR A 63 -12.30 -7.31 15.81
CA TYR A 63 -12.68 -7.84 14.50
C TYR A 63 -11.95 -9.14 14.18
N LEU A 64 -10.66 -9.25 14.48
CA LEU A 64 -9.87 -10.48 14.30
C LEU A 64 -10.42 -11.65 15.13
N THR A 65 -11.14 -11.37 16.22
CA THR A 65 -11.83 -12.40 17.00
C THR A 65 -13.18 -12.80 16.39
N THR A 66 -13.95 -11.85 15.87
CA THR A 66 -15.31 -12.10 15.36
C THR A 66 -15.37 -12.52 13.90
N GLY A 67 -14.51 -11.92 13.06
CA GLY A 67 -14.47 -12.07 11.62
C GLY A 67 -15.75 -11.61 10.90
N SER A 68 -15.80 -11.85 9.59
CA SER A 68 -16.97 -11.67 8.74
C SER A 68 -16.90 -12.59 7.52
N LYS A 69 -17.95 -13.38 7.27
CA LYS A 69 -18.00 -14.33 6.15
C LYS A 69 -18.57 -13.72 4.86
N THR A 70 -19.29 -12.62 4.96
CA THR A 70 -19.91 -11.93 3.83
C THR A 70 -19.66 -10.43 3.89
N MET A 71 -19.76 -9.75 2.75
CA MET A 71 -19.59 -8.30 2.69
C MET A 71 -20.67 -7.58 3.51
N ALA A 72 -21.88 -8.15 3.59
CA ALA A 72 -22.95 -7.61 4.43
C ALA A 72 -22.61 -7.72 5.92
N ASP A 73 -22.03 -8.84 6.37
CA ASP A 73 -21.58 -9.00 7.76
C ASP A 73 -20.44 -8.03 8.07
N PHE A 74 -19.50 -7.86 7.14
CA PHE A 74 -18.38 -6.95 7.28
C PHE A 74 -18.83 -5.49 7.44
N TYR A 75 -19.69 -5.00 6.55
CA TYR A 75 -20.26 -3.66 6.69
C TYR A 75 -21.10 -3.53 7.97
N THR A 76 -21.87 -4.54 8.34
CA THR A 76 -22.63 -4.53 9.60
C THR A 76 -21.71 -4.45 10.82
N TYR A 77 -20.56 -5.12 10.80
CA TYR A 77 -19.55 -5.02 11.85
C TYR A 77 -19.00 -3.60 11.95
N LEU A 78 -18.56 -3.03 10.83
CA LEU A 78 -17.99 -1.67 10.77
C LEU A 78 -19.01 -0.62 11.23
N GLU A 79 -20.27 -0.73 10.77
CA GLU A 79 -21.37 0.15 11.17
C GLU A 79 -21.57 0.16 12.69
N ASN A 80 -21.58 -1.02 13.33
CA ASN A 80 -21.90 -1.14 14.74
C ASN A 80 -20.74 -0.79 15.67
N ASN A 81 -19.50 -0.99 15.23
CA ASN A 81 -18.33 -0.91 16.11
C ASN A 81 -17.35 0.21 15.76
N VAL A 82 -17.30 0.65 14.50
CA VAL A 82 -16.24 1.54 14.00
C VAL A 82 -16.78 2.90 13.58
N THR A 83 -17.88 2.96 12.81
CA THR A 83 -18.36 4.20 12.16
C THR A 83 -19.50 4.90 12.90
N ASN A 84 -19.65 4.67 14.21
CA ASN A 84 -20.69 5.29 15.06
C ASN A 84 -22.13 5.12 14.51
N GLY A 85 -22.42 4.01 13.82
CA GLY A 85 -23.72 3.75 13.20
C GLY A 85 -23.91 4.38 11.81
N THR A 86 -22.90 5.05 11.27
CA THR A 86 -22.92 5.56 9.89
C THR A 86 -22.84 4.41 8.91
N LYS A 87 -23.86 4.31 8.05
CA LYS A 87 -23.99 3.22 7.10
C LYS A 87 -22.90 3.25 6.05
N ILE A 88 -22.41 2.06 5.71
CA ILE A 88 -21.38 1.87 4.71
C ILE A 88 -21.95 0.99 3.60
N THR A 89 -21.84 1.47 2.37
CA THR A 89 -22.11 0.67 1.18
C THR A 89 -20.98 0.85 0.19
N GLY A 90 -20.59 -0.19 -0.53
CA GLY A 90 -19.47 -0.12 -1.45
C GLY A 90 -19.74 -0.87 -2.73
N ALA A 91 -19.18 -0.38 -3.82
CA ALA A 91 -19.04 -1.19 -5.02
C ALA A 91 -17.75 -2.00 -4.91
N SER A 92 -17.83 -3.31 -5.16
CA SER A 92 -16.67 -4.15 -5.43
C SER A 92 -16.59 -4.42 -6.92
N GLY A 93 -15.38 -4.46 -7.48
CA GLY A 93 -15.15 -4.78 -8.88
C GLY A 93 -13.91 -5.65 -9.07
N ASN A 94 -13.70 -6.12 -10.30
CA ASN A 94 -12.49 -6.83 -10.66
C ASN A 94 -11.39 -5.83 -11.05
N THR A 95 -10.16 -6.03 -10.58
CA THR A 95 -9.01 -5.14 -10.84
C THR A 95 -8.03 -5.79 -11.82
N GLY A 96 -7.20 -4.97 -12.48
CA GLY A 96 -5.92 -5.38 -13.04
C GLY A 96 -4.81 -4.84 -12.12
N CYS A 97 -3.70 -5.54 -11.96
CA CYS A 97 -2.59 -5.06 -11.13
C CYS A 97 -1.26 -5.62 -11.65
N SER A 98 -0.18 -4.87 -11.46
CA SER A 98 1.21 -5.34 -11.59
C SER A 98 1.94 -4.96 -10.32
N THR A 99 2.76 -5.86 -9.77
CA THR A 99 3.59 -5.57 -8.60
C THR A 99 4.95 -6.20 -8.78
N PHE A 100 6.04 -5.49 -8.46
CA PHE A 100 7.38 -6.05 -8.46
C PHE A 100 8.28 -5.47 -7.40
N THR A 101 9.39 -6.15 -7.10
CA THR A 101 10.43 -5.68 -6.18
C THR A 101 11.73 -5.42 -6.92
N ALA A 102 12.48 -4.41 -6.47
CA ALA A 102 13.80 -4.09 -6.94
C ALA A 102 14.69 -3.65 -5.76
N THR A 103 15.98 -3.49 -6.02
CA THR A 103 16.93 -2.86 -5.10
C THR A 103 17.55 -1.68 -5.83
N ASP A 104 17.77 -0.54 -5.19
CA ASP A 104 18.47 0.56 -5.87
C ASP A 104 20.00 0.42 -5.78
N GLU A 105 20.74 1.39 -6.34
CA GLU A 105 22.21 1.36 -6.32
C GLU A 105 22.81 1.56 -4.92
N ASP A 106 22.07 2.19 -4.01
CA ASP A 106 22.47 2.46 -2.63
C ASP A 106 22.14 1.27 -1.70
N GLY A 107 21.34 0.31 -2.19
CA GLY A 107 20.95 -0.91 -1.49
C GLY A 107 19.56 -0.85 -0.86
N ASP A 108 18.78 0.20 -1.14
CA ASP A 108 17.42 0.33 -0.66
C ASP A 108 16.49 -0.65 -1.36
N LEU A 109 15.54 -1.19 -0.59
CA LEU A 109 14.64 -2.23 -1.06
C LEU A 109 13.31 -1.63 -1.46
N LEU A 110 12.94 -1.83 -2.72
CA LEU A 110 11.77 -1.22 -3.32
C LEU A 110 10.65 -2.23 -3.54
N MET A 111 9.41 -1.77 -3.50
CA MET A 111 8.23 -2.48 -4.01
C MET A 111 7.39 -1.51 -4.84
N ALA A 112 7.19 -1.84 -6.11
CA ALA A 112 6.50 -1.02 -7.10
C ALA A 112 5.18 -1.68 -7.51
N ARG A 113 4.10 -0.90 -7.66
CA ARG A 113 2.77 -1.40 -8.00
C ARG A 113 1.98 -0.47 -8.91
N ASN A 114 1.31 -1.04 -9.91
CA ASN A 114 0.17 -0.45 -10.59
C ASN A 114 -1.13 -1.05 -10.06
N PHE A 115 -2.11 -0.18 -9.77
CA PHE A 115 -3.48 -0.59 -9.49
C PHE A 115 -4.41 -0.12 -10.60
N ASP A 116 -5.02 -1.08 -11.30
CA ASP A 116 -5.86 -0.85 -12.46
C ASP A 116 -7.32 -1.15 -12.13
N PHE A 117 -8.18 -0.15 -12.26
CA PHE A 117 -9.58 -0.28 -11.88
C PHE A 117 -10.50 0.60 -12.74
N ARG A 118 -11.81 0.47 -12.52
CA ARG A 118 -12.80 1.22 -13.32
C ARG A 118 -12.97 2.65 -12.81
N ASP A 119 -13.46 2.77 -11.58
CA ASP A 119 -13.78 4.01 -10.89
C ASP A 119 -13.14 3.92 -9.51
N CYS A 120 -12.31 4.90 -9.16
CA CYS A 120 -11.60 4.92 -7.88
C CYS A 120 -11.54 6.35 -7.34
N LYS A 121 -11.57 6.46 -6.01
CA LYS A 121 -11.19 7.64 -5.26
C LYS A 121 -10.07 7.26 -4.30
N ALA A 122 -8.82 7.44 -4.75
CA ALA A 122 -7.65 7.05 -3.99
C ALA A 122 -7.46 7.93 -2.76
N ALA A 123 -7.11 7.31 -1.64
CA ALA A 123 -6.61 8.00 -0.46
C ALA A 123 -5.40 7.27 0.10
N VAL A 124 -4.38 8.03 0.47
CA VAL A 124 -3.30 7.54 1.33
C VAL A 124 -3.83 7.56 2.77
N VAL A 125 -3.66 6.45 3.47
CA VAL A 125 -4.07 6.28 4.86
C VAL A 125 -2.83 6.05 5.69
N HIS A 126 -2.69 6.85 6.73
CA HIS A 126 -1.72 6.67 7.78
C HIS A 126 -2.39 6.10 9.04
N THR A 127 -1.74 5.13 9.67
CA THR A 127 -2.16 4.53 10.93
C THR A 127 -0.95 4.34 11.84
N ASP A 128 -1.12 4.60 13.13
CA ASP A 128 -0.11 4.38 14.19
C ASP A 128 -0.80 3.77 15.42
N PRO A 129 -1.13 2.45 15.39
CA PRO A 129 -1.82 1.79 16.50
C PRO A 129 -0.91 1.61 17.72
N GLU A 130 -1.44 1.79 18.94
CA GLU A 130 -0.66 1.74 20.20
C GLU A 130 0.15 0.46 20.40
N ASP A 131 -0.39 -0.69 19.96
CA ASP A 131 0.23 -2.02 20.09
C ASP A 131 0.59 -2.63 18.72
N GLY A 132 0.86 -1.81 17.70
CA GLY A 132 1.25 -2.27 16.37
C GLY A 132 2.21 -1.32 15.67
N TYR A 133 2.43 -1.55 14.37
CA TYR A 133 3.38 -0.79 13.57
C TYR A 133 2.75 0.40 12.85
N GLU A 134 3.46 1.54 12.86
CA GLU A 134 3.14 2.69 12.01
C GLU A 134 3.17 2.27 10.53
N SER A 135 2.21 2.73 9.73
CA SER A 135 2.14 2.35 8.31
C SER A 135 1.47 3.38 7.41
N LEU A 136 1.86 3.33 6.14
CA LEU A 136 1.21 4.03 5.03
C LEU A 136 0.55 2.99 4.13
N SER A 137 -0.66 3.27 3.67
CA SER A 137 -1.40 2.41 2.75
C SER A 137 -2.22 3.21 1.75
N ILE A 138 -2.60 2.61 0.62
CA ILE A 138 -3.58 3.21 -0.30
C ILE A 138 -4.89 2.43 -0.24
N VAL A 139 -5.98 3.17 -0.13
CA VAL A 139 -7.35 2.66 -0.18
C VAL A 139 -8.12 3.24 -1.36
N ASP A 140 -9.14 2.52 -1.81
CA ASP A 140 -10.17 3.07 -2.69
C ASP A 140 -11.43 3.41 -1.89
N LEU A 141 -11.68 4.71 -1.71
CA LEU A 141 -12.83 5.20 -0.94
C LEU A 141 -14.16 4.84 -1.61
N THR A 142 -14.19 4.40 -2.87
CA THR A 142 -15.44 3.91 -3.48
C THR A 142 -15.99 2.63 -2.82
N MET A 143 -15.18 1.95 -2.01
CA MET A 143 -15.63 0.87 -1.14
C MET A 143 -16.53 1.36 0.01
N PHE A 144 -16.54 2.66 0.32
CA PHE A 144 -17.32 3.25 1.42
C PHE A 144 -18.26 4.39 0.98
N SER A 145 -18.97 4.16 -0.12
CA SER A 145 -20.06 5.02 -0.64
C SER A 145 -19.59 6.32 -1.27
N TYR A 146 -18.28 6.55 -1.31
CA TYR A 146 -17.71 7.65 -2.06
C TYR A 146 -17.62 7.30 -3.55
N THR A 147 -17.47 8.34 -4.35
CA THR A 147 -17.42 8.31 -5.79
C THR A 147 -16.27 9.20 -6.26
N SER A 148 -15.89 9.07 -7.53
CA SER A 148 -14.88 9.95 -8.12
C SER A 148 -15.27 11.44 -8.07
N GLY A 149 -16.56 11.76 -8.00
CA GLY A 149 -17.08 13.12 -7.91
C GLY A 149 -17.14 13.72 -6.51
N ASP A 150 -16.78 12.96 -5.47
CA ASP A 150 -16.75 13.47 -4.10
C ASP A 150 -15.62 14.48 -3.90
N THR A 151 -15.90 15.47 -3.06
CA THR A 151 -15.00 16.61 -2.79
C THR A 151 -14.60 16.57 -1.31
N PRO A 152 -13.60 17.35 -0.87
CA PRO A 152 -13.29 17.46 0.55
C PRO A 152 -14.52 17.74 1.43
N THR A 153 -15.46 18.55 0.94
CA THR A 153 -16.69 18.89 1.69
C THR A 153 -17.60 17.67 1.92
N THR A 154 -17.59 16.66 1.05
CA THR A 154 -18.41 15.45 1.22
C THR A 154 -17.70 14.35 2.00
N LEU A 155 -16.36 14.40 2.07
CA LEU A 155 -15.52 13.46 2.81
C LEU A 155 -15.38 13.84 4.28
N THR A 156 -15.14 15.12 4.56
CA THR A 156 -14.82 15.64 5.89
C THR A 156 -15.98 15.51 6.87
N GLY A 157 -15.70 15.12 8.13
CA GLY A 157 -16.71 14.94 9.16
C GLY A 157 -17.60 13.69 9.00
N ASN A 158 -17.32 12.82 8.03
CA ASN A 158 -18.08 11.60 7.80
C ASN A 158 -17.45 10.42 8.56
N ASP A 159 -18.19 9.85 9.51
CA ASP A 159 -17.74 8.71 10.31
C ASP A 159 -17.49 7.44 9.48
N ALA A 160 -17.95 7.35 8.23
CA ALA A 160 -17.58 6.25 7.32
C ALA A 160 -16.06 6.16 7.10
N LEU A 161 -15.33 7.29 7.14
CA LEU A 161 -13.87 7.30 7.00
C LEU A 161 -13.15 6.61 8.16
N ARG A 162 -13.80 6.39 9.31
CA ARG A 162 -13.22 5.63 10.42
C ARG A 162 -12.93 4.17 10.04
N ALA A 163 -13.57 3.63 9.01
CA ALA A 163 -13.36 2.26 8.56
C ALA A 163 -12.18 2.07 7.58
N VAL A 164 -11.49 3.14 7.13
CA VAL A 164 -10.45 3.05 6.07
C VAL A 164 -9.28 2.14 6.43
N ALA A 165 -8.95 2.03 7.73
CA ALA A 165 -7.92 1.12 8.21
C ALA A 165 -8.21 -0.36 7.86
N TYR A 166 -9.46 -0.75 7.63
CA TYR A 166 -9.83 -2.14 7.36
C TYR A 166 -9.72 -2.56 5.89
N ILE A 167 -9.46 -1.61 4.99
CA ILE A 167 -9.50 -1.84 3.52
C ILE A 167 -8.23 -1.44 2.75
N PRO A 168 -6.99 -1.59 3.28
CA PRO A 168 -5.79 -1.31 2.50
C PRO A 168 -5.72 -2.24 1.27
N LEU A 169 -5.28 -1.67 0.15
CA LEU A 169 -5.06 -2.40 -1.11
C LEU A 169 -3.57 -2.63 -1.38
N ASP A 170 -2.73 -1.76 -0.84
CA ASP A 170 -1.28 -1.89 -0.72
C ASP A 170 -0.79 -1.06 0.49
N GLY A 171 0.48 -1.19 0.85
CA GLY A 171 1.09 -0.35 1.88
C GLY A 171 2.51 -0.77 2.26
N VAL A 172 3.11 -0.02 3.18
CA VAL A 172 4.39 -0.29 3.86
C VAL A 172 4.27 0.08 5.34
N ASN A 173 4.87 -0.70 6.23
CA ASN A 173 5.00 -0.37 7.66
C ASN A 173 6.41 0.04 8.05
N GLU A 174 6.59 0.54 9.28
CA GLU A 174 7.88 1.04 9.80
C GLU A 174 8.96 -0.03 9.91
N MET A 175 8.58 -1.31 9.88
CA MET A 175 9.51 -2.44 9.83
C MET A 175 9.97 -2.77 8.40
N GLY A 176 9.47 -2.04 7.40
CA GLY A 176 9.78 -2.24 6.00
C GLY A 176 9.12 -3.47 5.39
N VAL A 177 7.99 -3.92 5.94
CA VAL A 177 7.11 -4.90 5.27
C VAL A 177 6.14 -4.14 4.37
N SER A 178 6.21 -4.43 3.07
CA SER A 178 5.25 -3.94 2.08
C SER A 178 4.37 -5.05 1.57
N VAL A 179 3.10 -4.72 1.32
CA VAL A 179 2.08 -5.66 0.87
C VAL A 179 1.24 -5.08 -0.26
N SER A 180 0.67 -5.95 -1.08
CA SER A 180 -0.38 -5.58 -2.05
C SER A 180 -1.31 -6.73 -2.36
N ILE A 181 -2.56 -6.42 -2.77
CA ILE A 181 -3.43 -7.40 -3.42
C ILE A 181 -3.41 -7.27 -4.93
N ASN A 182 -3.39 -8.38 -5.65
CA ASN A 182 -3.45 -8.40 -7.11
C ASN A 182 -4.53 -9.39 -7.55
N SER A 183 -5.42 -9.00 -8.47
CA SER A 183 -6.51 -9.88 -8.90
C SER A 183 -5.95 -11.07 -9.68
N VAL A 184 -6.23 -12.30 -9.29
CA VAL A 184 -5.97 -13.46 -10.13
C VAL A 184 -7.19 -13.63 -11.01
N ASN A 185 -7.05 -13.58 -12.34
CA ASN A 185 -8.11 -13.51 -13.37
C ASN A 185 -9.24 -14.58 -13.25
N ASN A 186 -9.99 -14.51 -12.16
CA ASN A 186 -11.03 -15.39 -11.70
C ASN A 186 -12.26 -14.51 -11.50
N ALA A 187 -13.29 -14.75 -12.31
CA ALA A 187 -14.51 -13.98 -12.24
C ALA A 187 -15.34 -14.31 -10.98
N ALA A 188 -15.02 -15.38 -10.24
CA ALA A 188 -15.79 -15.83 -9.11
C ALA A 188 -15.17 -15.36 -7.78
N TYR A 189 -15.99 -14.64 -7.01
CA TYR A 189 -15.71 -14.35 -5.61
C TYR A 189 -15.53 -15.65 -4.83
N GLY A 190 -14.30 -15.92 -4.38
CA GLY A 190 -13.98 -17.09 -3.57
C GLY A 190 -13.85 -16.76 -2.08
N SER A 191 -14.00 -17.80 -1.25
CA SER A 191 -13.88 -17.72 0.20
C SER A 191 -13.41 -19.06 0.73
N MET A 192 -12.49 -19.04 1.69
CA MET A 192 -12.08 -20.22 2.45
C MET A 192 -13.15 -20.58 3.49
N ASP A 193 -13.23 -21.85 3.85
CA ASP A 193 -14.04 -22.34 4.97
C ASP A 193 -13.36 -23.57 5.60
N ASN A 194 -12.32 -23.32 6.41
CA ASN A 194 -11.64 -24.33 7.23
C ASN A 194 -12.07 -24.29 8.70
N GLY A 195 -13.02 -23.41 9.05
CA GLY A 195 -13.50 -23.24 10.42
C GLY A 195 -12.62 -22.30 11.25
N LYS A 196 -11.73 -21.54 10.60
CA LYS A 196 -10.97 -20.44 11.21
C LYS A 196 -11.80 -19.17 11.21
N THR A 197 -11.33 -18.13 11.91
CA THR A 197 -11.98 -16.82 11.80
C THR A 197 -11.83 -16.31 10.38
N ALA A 198 -12.94 -15.88 9.77
CA ALA A 198 -12.94 -15.41 8.40
C ALA A 198 -12.67 -13.91 8.33
N ILE A 199 -11.70 -13.47 7.53
CA ILE A 199 -11.41 -12.05 7.31
C ILE A 199 -11.26 -11.76 5.82
N PHE A 200 -11.54 -10.52 5.44
CA PHE A 200 -11.35 -10.03 4.08
C PHE A 200 -9.86 -9.89 3.77
N MET A 201 -9.45 -10.16 2.52
CA MET A 201 -8.03 -9.99 2.12
C MET A 201 -7.49 -8.59 2.40
N THR A 202 -8.31 -7.55 2.26
CA THR A 202 -7.88 -6.18 2.63
C THR A 202 -7.63 -6.05 4.14
N SER A 203 -8.45 -6.70 4.98
CA SER A 203 -8.19 -6.78 6.42
C SER A 203 -6.97 -7.65 6.73
N ALA A 204 -6.68 -8.68 5.93
CA ALA A 204 -5.44 -9.44 6.06
C ALA A 204 -4.21 -8.57 5.76
N LEU A 205 -4.29 -7.63 4.81
CA LEU A 205 -3.24 -6.62 4.61
C LEU A 205 -3.08 -5.71 5.82
N ARG A 206 -4.18 -5.25 6.43
CA ARG A 206 -4.11 -4.47 7.69
C ARG A 206 -3.45 -5.28 8.81
N LEU A 207 -3.83 -6.55 8.96
CA LEU A 207 -3.21 -7.46 9.92
C LEU A 207 -1.69 -7.53 9.73
N ILE A 208 -1.23 -7.71 8.49
CA ILE A 208 0.21 -7.74 8.18
C ILE A 208 0.86 -6.40 8.51
N LEU A 209 0.29 -5.29 8.03
CA LEU A 209 0.87 -3.97 8.22
C LEU A 209 0.95 -3.61 9.72
N ASP A 210 -0.02 -4.01 10.55
CA ASP A 210 -0.02 -3.76 12.00
C ASP A 210 0.96 -4.64 12.78
N ASN A 211 1.27 -5.86 12.31
CA ASN A 211 1.86 -6.88 13.18
C ASN A 211 3.11 -7.59 12.63
N ALA A 212 3.44 -7.46 11.34
CA ALA A 212 4.56 -8.18 10.75
C ALA A 212 5.81 -7.30 10.60
N ALA A 213 6.97 -7.82 10.99
CA ALA A 213 8.28 -7.23 10.69
C ALA A 213 9.04 -7.97 9.58
N THR A 214 8.56 -9.16 9.20
CA THR A 214 9.17 -9.97 8.13
C THR A 214 8.12 -10.62 7.25
N THR A 215 8.56 -11.09 6.08
CA THR A 215 7.70 -11.88 5.18
C THR A 215 7.24 -13.19 5.82
N GLU A 216 8.07 -13.84 6.64
CA GLU A 216 7.70 -15.07 7.35
C GLU A 216 6.58 -14.82 8.36
N GLU A 217 6.74 -13.80 9.22
CA GLU A 217 5.70 -13.40 10.18
C GLU A 217 4.39 -13.01 9.48
N ALA A 218 4.47 -12.26 8.38
CA ALA A 218 3.31 -11.87 7.60
C ALA A 218 2.53 -13.07 7.05
N VAL A 219 3.25 -14.09 6.53
CA VAL A 219 2.66 -15.34 6.04
C VAL A 219 2.01 -16.13 7.19
N ASP A 220 2.72 -16.28 8.32
CA ASP A 220 2.21 -17.00 9.49
C ASP A 220 0.93 -16.37 10.04
N LEU A 221 0.88 -15.03 10.14
CA LEU A 221 -0.29 -14.28 10.59
C LEU A 221 -1.53 -14.59 9.75
N ILE A 222 -1.43 -14.52 8.42
CA ILE A 222 -2.61 -14.72 7.56
C ILE A 222 -3.01 -16.19 7.45
N MET A 223 -2.08 -17.13 7.64
CA MET A 223 -2.38 -18.55 7.64
C MET A 223 -3.33 -18.95 8.77
N ASP A 224 -3.44 -18.17 9.85
CA ASP A 224 -4.36 -18.43 10.96
C ASP A 224 -5.82 -18.04 10.69
N TYR A 225 -6.11 -17.48 9.52
CA TYR A 225 -7.45 -17.06 9.12
C TYR A 225 -7.99 -17.82 7.90
N ASP A 226 -9.31 -17.76 7.73
CA ASP A 226 -9.96 -18.09 6.45
C ASP A 226 -10.09 -16.79 5.63
N LEU A 227 -9.46 -16.72 4.46
CA LEU A 227 -9.53 -15.52 3.63
C LEU A 227 -10.83 -15.47 2.80
N ILE A 228 -11.42 -14.28 2.79
CA ILE A 228 -12.54 -13.87 1.95
C ILE A 228 -12.01 -12.97 0.84
N MET A 229 -12.61 -13.04 -0.36
CA MET A 229 -12.12 -12.42 -1.60
C MET A 229 -10.92 -13.15 -2.23
N THR A 230 -10.92 -14.49 -2.25
CA THR A 230 -9.81 -15.31 -2.79
C THR A 230 -9.68 -15.30 -4.33
N HIS A 231 -10.27 -14.30 -4.99
CA HIS A 231 -9.98 -13.96 -6.38
C HIS A 231 -8.84 -12.94 -6.49
N PHE A 232 -8.19 -12.61 -5.37
CA PHE A 232 -6.91 -11.93 -5.32
C PHE A 232 -5.84 -12.88 -4.77
N HIS A 233 -4.57 -12.57 -5.05
CA HIS A 233 -3.41 -13.07 -4.29
C HIS A 233 -2.69 -11.89 -3.63
N ILE A 234 -1.86 -12.18 -2.62
CA ILE A 234 -1.14 -11.17 -1.85
C ILE A 234 0.33 -11.22 -2.25
N MET A 235 0.92 -10.07 -2.58
CA MET A 235 2.37 -9.89 -2.61
C MET A 235 2.82 -9.41 -1.24
N ILE A 236 3.89 -9.99 -0.70
CA ILE A 236 4.53 -9.57 0.54
C ILE A 236 6.02 -9.45 0.27
N SER A 237 6.64 -8.34 0.66
CA SER A 237 8.09 -8.21 0.64
C SER A 237 8.59 -7.44 1.86
N ASP A 238 9.81 -7.69 2.30
CA ASP A 238 10.36 -7.10 3.53
C ASP A 238 11.71 -6.39 3.31
N ALA A 239 12.18 -5.73 4.39
CA ALA A 239 13.46 -5.04 4.44
C ALA A 239 14.70 -5.95 4.45
N SER A 240 14.53 -7.28 4.36
CA SER A 240 15.63 -8.23 4.10
C SER A 240 15.73 -8.61 2.62
N GLY A 241 14.83 -8.09 1.78
CA GLY A 241 14.77 -8.37 0.35
C GLY A 241 14.02 -9.66 0.02
N ASN A 242 13.37 -10.30 1.00
CA ASN A 242 12.49 -11.42 0.73
C ASN A 242 11.23 -10.93 0.04
N SER A 243 10.68 -11.77 -0.83
CA SER A 243 9.47 -11.45 -1.58
C SER A 243 8.72 -12.73 -1.93
N VAL A 244 7.45 -12.79 -1.55
CA VAL A 244 6.59 -13.96 -1.78
C VAL A 244 5.21 -13.55 -2.27
N ALA A 245 4.63 -14.43 -3.07
CA ALA A 245 3.21 -14.46 -3.38
C ALA A 245 2.50 -15.45 -2.47
N VAL A 246 1.39 -15.03 -1.88
CA VAL A 246 0.45 -15.90 -1.17
C VAL A 246 -0.83 -16.03 -1.98
N GLU A 247 -1.03 -17.21 -2.55
CA GLU A 247 -2.14 -17.54 -3.43
C GLU A 247 -3.08 -18.52 -2.74
N VAL A 248 -4.39 -18.39 -2.99
CA VAL A 248 -5.41 -19.25 -2.39
C VAL A 248 -6.21 -19.94 -3.47
N ASN A 249 -6.35 -21.26 -3.38
CA ASN A 249 -7.26 -22.03 -4.22
C ASN A 249 -8.08 -22.99 -3.37
N GLY A 250 -9.40 -22.79 -3.35
CA GLY A 250 -10.28 -23.49 -2.42
C GLY A 250 -9.94 -23.09 -0.98
N ASN A 251 -9.43 -24.04 -0.21
CA ASN A 251 -9.10 -23.90 1.21
C ASN A 251 -7.59 -23.96 1.50
N ASP A 252 -6.77 -24.06 0.45
CA ASP A 252 -5.33 -24.25 0.56
C ASP A 252 -4.57 -22.95 0.23
N TYR A 253 -3.54 -22.68 1.02
CA TYR A 253 -2.56 -21.63 0.78
C TYR A 253 -1.38 -22.15 -0.05
N TYR A 254 -0.89 -21.33 -0.97
CA TYR A 254 0.31 -21.58 -1.76
C TYR A 254 1.23 -20.37 -1.63
N VAL A 255 2.43 -20.59 -1.06
CA VAL A 255 3.43 -19.54 -0.88
C VAL A 255 4.56 -19.77 -1.87
N THR A 256 4.83 -18.77 -2.71
CA THR A 256 5.84 -18.86 -3.79
C THR A 256 6.78 -17.68 -3.69
N GLU A 257 8.08 -17.92 -3.56
CA GLU A 257 9.09 -16.86 -3.72
C GLU A 257 9.02 -16.29 -5.13
N THR A 258 8.81 -14.97 -5.24
CA THR A 258 8.77 -14.28 -6.51
C THR A 258 9.05 -12.79 -6.32
N PRO A 259 9.79 -12.13 -7.23
CA PRO A 259 9.94 -10.68 -7.22
C PRO A 259 8.82 -9.96 -7.98
N LEU A 260 7.84 -10.67 -8.55
CA LEU A 260 6.85 -10.11 -9.47
C LEU A 260 5.51 -10.86 -9.39
N LEU A 261 4.42 -10.10 -9.38
CA LEU A 261 3.04 -10.57 -9.56
C LEU A 261 2.29 -9.73 -10.58
N THR A 262 1.42 -10.36 -11.37
CA THR A 262 0.42 -9.66 -12.19
C THR A 262 -0.97 -10.23 -11.91
N ASN A 263 -1.75 -10.64 -12.92
CA ASN A 263 -3.13 -11.10 -12.74
C ASN A 263 -3.35 -12.59 -13.01
N HIS A 264 -2.36 -13.41 -12.67
CA HIS A 264 -2.43 -14.87 -12.77
C HIS A 264 -1.61 -15.52 -11.67
N TYR A 265 -1.88 -16.81 -11.43
CA TYR A 265 -1.13 -17.57 -10.45
C TYR A 265 0.33 -17.77 -10.88
N VAL A 266 1.26 -17.56 -9.95
CA VAL A 266 2.69 -17.87 -10.14
C VAL A 266 3.09 -19.21 -9.53
N SER A 267 2.28 -19.75 -8.61
CA SER A 267 2.50 -21.08 -8.06
C SER A 267 2.48 -22.15 -9.16
N ALA A 268 3.50 -23.00 -9.16
CA ALA A 268 3.60 -24.12 -10.09
C ALA A 268 2.42 -25.10 -9.97
N ASP A 269 1.80 -25.19 -8.79
CA ASP A 269 0.65 -26.05 -8.52
C ASP A 269 -0.67 -25.47 -9.07
N LEU A 270 -0.71 -24.15 -9.31
CA LEU A 270 -1.91 -23.43 -9.73
C LEU A 270 -1.89 -22.99 -11.20
N LYS A 271 -0.79 -23.18 -11.91
CA LYS A 271 -0.59 -22.73 -13.31
C LYS A 271 -1.69 -23.17 -14.30
N ASP A 272 -2.32 -24.32 -14.05
CA ASP A 272 -3.35 -24.91 -14.93
C ASP A 272 -4.78 -24.67 -14.41
N VAL A 273 -4.93 -24.01 -13.25
CA VAL A 273 -6.24 -23.77 -12.61
C VAL A 273 -7.01 -22.66 -13.33
N LEU A 274 -6.32 -21.58 -13.73
CA LEU A 274 -6.90 -20.46 -14.45
C LEU A 274 -6.14 -20.19 -15.75
N LYS A 275 -6.87 -19.74 -16.77
CA LYS A 275 -6.22 -19.29 -18.00
C LYS A 275 -5.59 -17.92 -17.78
N VAL A 276 -4.29 -17.84 -18.06
CA VAL A 276 -3.56 -16.57 -18.08
C VAL A 276 -4.12 -15.67 -19.18
N ASN A 277 -4.43 -14.43 -18.83
CA ASN A 277 -4.83 -13.40 -19.78
C ASN A 277 -3.60 -12.84 -20.51
N GLU A 278 -3.70 -12.61 -21.82
CA GLU A 278 -2.60 -12.09 -22.65
C GLU A 278 -2.06 -10.74 -22.15
N SER A 279 -2.93 -9.80 -21.74
CA SER A 279 -2.50 -8.52 -21.13
C SER A 279 -1.68 -8.76 -19.86
N SER A 280 -2.12 -9.70 -19.01
CA SER A 280 -1.38 -10.05 -17.79
C SER A 280 -0.02 -10.66 -18.12
N GLN A 281 0.06 -11.55 -19.11
CA GLN A 281 1.32 -12.16 -19.52
C GLN A 281 2.27 -11.12 -20.13
N ASN A 282 1.77 -10.22 -20.98
CA ASN A 282 2.60 -9.20 -21.63
C ASN A 282 3.24 -8.24 -20.60
N ARG A 283 2.46 -7.80 -19.59
CA ARG A 283 3.00 -6.99 -18.49
C ARG A 283 4.00 -7.77 -17.66
N TYR A 284 3.70 -9.03 -17.35
CA TYR A 284 4.61 -9.91 -16.62
C TYR A 284 5.95 -10.07 -17.37
N ASP A 285 5.90 -10.39 -18.66
CA ASP A 285 7.09 -10.60 -19.49
C ASP A 285 7.93 -9.33 -19.61
N THR A 286 7.28 -8.16 -19.72
CA THR A 286 7.95 -6.85 -19.79
C THR A 286 8.68 -6.54 -18.48
N ILE A 287 8.03 -6.72 -17.34
CA ILE A 287 8.65 -6.49 -16.02
C ILE A 287 9.77 -7.51 -15.80
N GLN A 288 9.51 -8.80 -16.03
CA GLN A 288 10.51 -9.86 -15.86
C GLN A 288 11.75 -9.64 -16.73
N THR A 289 11.57 -9.20 -17.99
CA THR A 289 12.67 -8.89 -18.89
C THR A 289 13.50 -7.72 -18.37
N THR A 290 12.84 -6.68 -17.87
CA THR A 290 13.51 -5.49 -17.31
C THR A 290 14.27 -5.84 -16.03
N LEU A 291 13.65 -6.54 -15.08
CA LEU A 291 14.33 -7.03 -13.87
C LEU A 291 15.54 -7.90 -14.21
N THR A 292 15.44 -8.75 -15.25
CA THR A 292 16.57 -9.59 -15.68
C THR A 292 17.70 -8.77 -16.29
N SER A 293 17.38 -7.75 -17.10
CA SER A 293 18.37 -6.94 -17.79
C SER A 293 19.10 -5.97 -16.87
N THR A 294 18.43 -5.49 -15.82
CA THR A 294 19.00 -4.64 -14.77
C THR A 294 19.62 -5.44 -13.63
N GLY A 295 19.40 -6.75 -13.58
CA GLY A 295 19.81 -7.58 -12.44
C GLY A 295 19.01 -7.29 -11.16
N GLY A 296 17.81 -6.73 -11.30
CA GLY A 296 16.97 -6.27 -10.19
C GLY A 296 17.40 -4.94 -9.59
N VAL A 297 18.42 -4.28 -10.16
CA VAL A 297 18.94 -3.00 -9.67
C VAL A 297 18.25 -1.83 -10.39
N MET A 298 17.39 -1.09 -9.69
CA MET A 298 16.59 0.01 -10.25
C MET A 298 16.35 1.08 -9.20
N SER A 299 16.54 2.34 -9.56
CA SER A 299 16.11 3.49 -8.75
C SER A 299 14.59 3.59 -8.65
N THR A 300 14.10 4.39 -7.71
CA THR A 300 12.66 4.73 -7.59
C THR A 300 12.09 5.27 -8.92
N GLY A 301 12.82 6.14 -9.60
CA GLY A 301 12.43 6.68 -10.91
C GLY A 301 12.33 5.61 -11.99
N GLU A 302 13.33 4.73 -12.10
CA GLU A 302 13.29 3.62 -13.07
C GLU A 302 12.17 2.61 -12.77
N CYS A 303 11.85 2.39 -11.49
CA CYS A 303 10.68 1.60 -11.11
C CYS A 303 9.39 2.28 -11.58
N MET A 304 9.26 3.59 -11.42
CA MET A 304 8.10 4.36 -11.89
C MET A 304 8.00 4.35 -13.42
N ASP A 305 9.10 4.49 -14.14
CA ASP A 305 9.15 4.39 -15.61
C ASP A 305 8.70 3.00 -16.10
N LEU A 306 9.08 1.93 -15.39
CA LEU A 306 8.62 0.58 -15.70
C LEU A 306 7.12 0.42 -15.42
N LEU A 307 6.61 1.01 -14.33
CA LEU A 307 5.17 1.07 -14.07
C LEU A 307 4.42 1.83 -15.16
N GLU A 308 4.97 2.95 -15.66
CA GLU A 308 4.42 3.66 -16.82
C GLU A 308 4.42 2.76 -18.07
N THR A 309 5.51 2.05 -18.31
CA THR A 309 5.64 1.14 -19.47
C THR A 309 4.59 0.04 -19.48
N VAL A 310 4.21 -0.47 -18.30
CA VAL A 310 3.20 -1.54 -18.15
C VAL A 310 1.84 -1.03 -17.68
N LEU A 311 1.58 0.27 -17.80
CA LEU A 311 0.27 0.85 -17.48
C LEU A 311 -0.81 0.25 -18.37
N GLN A 312 -2.02 0.16 -17.84
CA GLN A 312 -3.21 -0.14 -18.63
C GLN A 312 -3.98 1.15 -18.92
N ASP A 313 -4.15 1.48 -20.21
CA ASP A 313 -4.94 2.63 -20.71
C ASP A 313 -6.19 2.20 -21.50
N GLU A 314 -6.30 0.92 -21.86
CA GLU A 314 -7.36 0.39 -22.71
C GLU A 314 -8.71 0.24 -21.98
N GLY A 315 -9.58 1.24 -22.19
CA GLY A 315 -11.01 1.17 -21.85
C GLY A 315 -11.33 1.45 -20.37
N ILE A 316 -12.57 1.90 -20.10
CA ILE A 316 -12.97 2.42 -18.78
C ILE A 316 -12.83 1.38 -17.65
N SER A 317 -12.83 0.08 -17.93
CA SER A 317 -12.90 -0.96 -16.89
C SER A 317 -11.57 -1.36 -16.23
N HIS A 318 -10.42 -1.02 -16.81
CA HIS A 318 -9.09 -1.49 -16.32
C HIS A 318 -8.00 -0.42 -16.46
N GLN A 319 -8.30 0.86 -16.23
CA GLN A 319 -7.27 1.91 -16.30
C GLN A 319 -6.44 1.95 -15.03
N THR A 320 -5.14 2.20 -15.18
CA THR A 320 -4.23 2.47 -14.05
C THR A 320 -4.72 3.70 -13.29
N LYS A 321 -5.08 3.52 -12.02
CA LYS A 321 -5.57 4.58 -11.13
C LYS A 321 -4.46 5.16 -10.29
N TRP A 322 -3.52 4.32 -9.86
CA TRP A 322 -2.29 4.79 -9.26
C TRP A 322 -1.13 3.85 -9.56
N SER A 323 0.05 4.45 -9.54
CA SER A 323 1.35 3.81 -9.65
C SER A 323 2.16 4.25 -8.44
N VAL A 324 2.68 3.31 -7.67
CA VAL A 324 3.36 3.61 -6.40
C VAL A 324 4.66 2.82 -6.30
N VAL A 325 5.69 3.46 -5.75
CA VAL A 325 6.95 2.82 -5.35
C VAL A 325 7.15 3.06 -3.87
N TYR A 326 7.16 1.98 -3.09
CA TYR A 326 7.50 1.96 -1.68
C TYR A 326 9.00 1.75 -1.52
N ASN A 327 9.70 2.64 -0.81
CA ASN A 327 11.03 2.38 -0.29
C ASN A 327 10.89 1.83 1.13
N LYS A 328 11.16 0.53 1.28
CA LYS A 328 11.00 -0.22 2.54
C LYS A 328 12.11 0.09 3.54
N THR A 329 13.28 0.52 3.06
CA THR A 329 14.41 0.88 3.93
C THR A 329 14.15 2.23 4.59
N GLU A 330 13.62 3.18 3.84
CA GLU A 330 13.38 4.55 4.32
C GLU A 330 11.97 4.76 4.88
N GLY A 331 11.04 3.81 4.69
CA GLY A 331 9.65 3.95 5.09
C GLY A 331 8.92 5.03 4.29
N THR A 332 9.22 5.15 3.00
CA THR A 332 8.65 6.17 2.11
C THR A 332 7.84 5.56 0.97
N MET A 333 6.97 6.37 0.36
CA MET A 333 6.26 6.02 -0.86
C MET A 333 6.29 7.19 -1.85
N THR A 334 6.46 6.90 -3.13
CA THR A 334 6.30 7.84 -4.24
C THR A 334 5.15 7.38 -5.13
N LEU A 335 4.20 8.26 -5.39
CA LEU A 335 2.89 7.96 -5.96
C LEU A 335 2.59 8.86 -7.16
N CYS A 336 2.16 8.26 -8.27
CA CYS A 336 1.54 8.95 -9.40
C CYS A 336 0.07 8.52 -9.50
N LEU A 337 -0.81 9.45 -9.87
CA LEU A 337 -2.26 9.20 -9.97
C LEU A 337 -2.75 9.35 -11.39
N LEU A 338 -3.76 8.56 -11.76
CA LEU A 338 -4.54 8.70 -12.99
C LEU A 338 -3.68 8.75 -14.28
N MET A 339 -2.59 7.99 -14.31
CA MET A 339 -1.59 7.96 -15.39
C MET A 339 -0.88 9.31 -15.64
N ASP A 340 -0.94 10.25 -14.69
CA ASP A 340 -0.18 11.49 -14.72
C ASP A 340 1.17 11.28 -14.02
N TYR A 341 2.17 10.82 -14.78
CA TYR A 341 3.53 10.62 -14.30
C TYR A 341 4.36 11.92 -14.24
N ALA A 342 3.79 13.06 -14.64
CA ALA A 342 4.42 14.36 -14.46
C ALA A 342 4.18 14.96 -13.06
N THR A 343 3.23 14.38 -12.30
CA THR A 343 2.90 14.82 -10.94
C THR A 343 3.13 13.68 -9.96
N GLU A 344 4.22 13.78 -9.20
CA GLU A 344 4.55 12.83 -8.13
C GLU A 344 4.08 13.34 -6.76
N TYR A 345 3.64 12.44 -5.90
CA TYR A 345 3.34 12.67 -4.50
C TYR A 345 4.21 11.74 -3.65
N SER A 346 5.02 12.29 -2.75
CA SER A 346 5.80 11.48 -1.82
C SER A 346 5.26 11.55 -0.39
N PHE A 347 5.35 10.45 0.36
CA PHE A 347 5.02 10.40 1.79
C PHE A 347 6.10 9.62 2.54
N SER A 348 6.23 9.87 3.85
CA SER A 348 7.18 9.20 4.73
C SER A 348 6.52 8.86 6.06
N LEU A 349 6.87 7.71 6.61
CA LEU A 349 6.64 7.37 8.01
C LEU A 349 7.49 8.26 8.91
N SER A 350 7.09 8.39 10.17
CA SER A 350 7.88 9.14 11.14
C SER A 350 9.25 8.46 11.36
N SER A 351 10.33 9.22 11.34
CA SER A 351 11.68 8.67 11.47
C SER A 351 11.86 8.06 12.87
N SER A 352 12.27 6.80 12.96
CA SER A 352 12.51 6.04 14.21
C SER A 352 13.68 6.54 15.08
N ASP A 353 14.20 7.74 14.82
CA ASP A 353 15.43 8.30 15.41
C ASP A 353 15.22 9.56 16.28
N ALA A 354 14.02 9.73 16.87
CA ALA A 354 13.74 10.83 17.80
C ALA A 354 13.45 10.31 19.23
N GLY A 355 14.51 10.23 20.03
CA GLY A 355 14.38 10.01 21.48
C GLY A 355 13.46 11.04 22.14
N ASP A 356 12.37 10.54 22.73
CA ASP A 356 11.70 11.02 23.94
C ASP A 356 11.63 12.55 24.12
N THR A 357 10.89 13.24 23.24
CA THR A 357 10.11 14.43 23.59
C THR A 357 8.90 14.54 22.67
N ALA A 358 7.70 14.34 23.22
CA ALA A 358 6.42 14.47 22.52
C ALA A 358 6.28 15.81 21.78
N THR A 359 6.26 15.75 20.45
CA THR A 359 5.56 16.68 19.56
C THR A 359 5.28 15.96 18.25
N THR A 360 4.05 15.49 18.08
CA THR A 360 3.48 14.93 16.86
C THR A 360 3.56 15.96 15.73
N THR A 361 4.22 15.60 14.62
CA THR A 361 4.13 16.33 13.35
C THR A 361 4.08 15.30 12.23
N ALA A 362 2.91 15.15 11.61
CA ALA A 362 2.60 14.19 10.55
C ALA A 362 3.33 14.48 9.23
N GLY A 363 3.47 13.43 8.43
CA GLY A 363 4.30 13.31 7.22
C GLY A 363 4.15 14.43 6.18
N ALA A 364 5.28 14.78 5.55
CA ALA A 364 5.34 15.84 4.57
C ALA A 364 5.27 15.30 3.13
N LEU A 365 4.45 15.94 2.30
CA LEU A 365 4.40 15.73 0.85
C LEU A 365 5.54 16.42 0.12
N VAL A 366 6.19 15.73 -0.82
CA VAL A 366 7.06 16.32 -1.84
C VAL A 366 6.43 16.06 -3.21
N ALA A 367 6.26 17.11 -4.02
CA ALA A 367 6.03 17.00 -5.45
C ALA A 367 7.32 17.42 -6.14
N CYS A 368 7.91 16.52 -6.92
CA CYS A 368 9.03 16.84 -7.79
C CYS A 368 8.48 17.50 -9.06
N GLU A 369 8.73 18.78 -9.26
CA GLU A 369 8.57 19.40 -10.59
C GLU A 369 9.79 19.01 -11.44
N ALA A 370 9.53 18.55 -12.67
CA ALA A 370 10.54 18.14 -13.67
C ALA A 370 11.47 19.27 -14.15
#